data_AF-A0A8S3XCQ6-F1
#
_entry.id   AF-A0A8S3XCQ6-F1
#
_cell.length_a   1.000
_cell.length_b   1.000
_cell.length_c   1.000
_cell.angle_alpha   90.00
_cell.angle_beta   90.00
_cell.angle_gamma   90.00
#
_symmetry.space_group_name_H-M   'P 1'
#
loop_
_entity.id
_entity.type
_entity.pdbx_description
1 polymer ?
#
loop_
_entity_poly.entity_id
_entity_poly.type
_entity_poly.pdbx_seq_one_letter_code
_entity_poly.pdbx_strand_id
1 'polypeptide(L)'
;MPKPQYSQKFRDSWLQDPDLKEWLQAVESTTGQVAKCKFCGTILRSHYGDLKTHALSKKHQQNRKVITKQPKLTFKKESTDNKKKDEARVALFTAMHTSYEQLII
;
A
#
# COMPACT_ATOMS: atom_id res chain seq x y z
N MET A 1 22.19 35.50 2.87
CA MET A 1 21.96 34.37 1.95
C MET A 1 21.47 33.18 2.78
N PRO A 2 20.31 32.57 2.48
CA PRO A 2 19.87 31.37 3.19
C PRO A 2 20.86 30.21 2.91
N LYS A 3 21.25 29.49 3.96
CA LYS A 3 22.18 28.35 3.87
C LYS A 3 21.50 27.23 3.05
N PRO A 4 22.22 26.52 2.17
CA PRO A 4 21.63 25.42 1.40
C PRO A 4 21.13 24.33 2.36
N GLN A 5 19.85 23.98 2.23
CA GLN A 5 19.22 22.91 3.00
C GLN A 5 19.81 21.57 2.54
N TYR A 6 20.53 20.89 3.42
CA TYR A 6 21.09 19.57 3.14
C TYR A 6 19.96 18.57 2.85
N SER A 7 19.95 18.00 1.64
CA SER A 7 19.01 16.96 1.24
C SER A 7 19.61 15.58 1.52
N GLN A 8 19.09 14.92 2.55
CA GLN A 8 19.48 13.55 2.88
C GLN A 8 18.72 12.56 1.97
N LYS A 9 19.44 11.63 1.35
CA LYS A 9 18.85 10.53 0.58
C LYS A 9 18.30 9.46 1.52
N PHE A 10 17.29 8.73 1.05
CA PHE A 10 16.75 7.56 1.76
C PHE A 10 17.83 6.49 1.90
N ARG A 11 17.88 5.81 3.05
CA ARG A 11 18.83 4.72 3.32
C ARG A 11 18.06 3.44 3.61
N ASP A 12 18.35 2.37 2.88
CA ASP A 12 17.70 1.07 3.08
C ASP A 12 17.94 0.48 4.47
N SER A 13 19.03 0.86 5.15
CA SER A 13 19.29 0.46 6.55
C SER A 13 18.14 0.83 7.49
N TRP A 14 17.37 1.89 7.21
CA TRP A 14 16.22 2.27 8.03
C TRP A 14 15.04 1.31 7.92
N LEU A 15 14.97 0.50 6.86
CA LEU A 15 13.95 -0.55 6.72
C LEU A 15 14.21 -1.73 7.67
N GLN A 16 15.43 -1.86 8.18
CA GLN A 16 15.81 -2.91 9.13
C GLN A 16 15.79 -2.43 10.59
N ASP A 17 15.75 -1.10 10.80
CA ASP A 17 15.75 -0.48 12.11
C ASP A 17 14.49 -0.89 12.91
N PRO A 18 14.64 -1.37 14.16
CA PRO A 18 13.53 -1.91 14.93
C PRO A 18 12.41 -0.90 15.21
N ASP A 19 12.71 0.40 15.30
CA ASP A 19 11.74 1.46 15.56
C ASP A 19 10.99 1.91 14.30
N LEU A 20 11.54 1.65 13.11
CA LEU A 20 11.02 2.14 11.84
C LEU A 20 10.40 1.04 10.98
N LYS A 21 10.95 -0.18 11.01
CA LYS A 21 10.59 -1.29 10.10
C LYS A 21 9.11 -1.66 10.07
N GLU A 22 8.39 -1.46 11.19
CA GLU A 22 6.98 -1.84 11.28
C GLU A 22 6.08 -1.02 10.34
N TRP A 23 6.49 0.21 10.03
CA TRP A 23 5.62 1.20 9.40
C TRP A 23 6.27 1.96 8.25
N LEU A 24 7.60 2.01 8.20
CA LEU A 24 8.36 2.65 7.14
C LEU A 24 8.42 1.74 5.92
N GLN A 25 8.11 2.32 4.75
CA GLN A 25 8.17 1.64 3.47
C GLN A 25 8.96 2.51 2.49
N ALA A 26 9.84 1.89 1.71
CA ALA A 26 10.46 2.55 0.56
C ALA A 26 9.52 2.46 -0.65
N VAL A 27 9.35 3.57 -1.37
CA VAL A 27 8.58 3.64 -2.61
C VAL A 27 9.44 4.29 -3.67
N GLU A 28 9.43 3.74 -4.88
CA GLU A 28 10.11 4.33 -6.02
C GLU A 28 9.34 5.55 -6.53
N SER A 29 10.07 6.63 -6.82
CA SER A 29 9.55 7.86 -7.41
C SER A 29 10.46 8.29 -8.56
N THR A 30 10.00 9.24 -9.37
CA THR A 30 10.72 9.78 -10.53
C THR A 30 12.12 10.30 -10.18
N THR A 31 12.33 10.72 -8.94
CA THR A 31 13.61 11.29 -8.44
C THR A 31 14.41 10.32 -7.55
N GLY A 32 13.95 9.08 -7.39
CA GLY A 32 14.59 8.04 -6.58
C GLY A 32 13.68 7.44 -5.50
N GLN A 33 14.26 6.72 -4.55
CA GLN A 33 13.51 6.13 -3.43
C GLN A 33 13.09 7.18 -2.40
N VAL A 34 11.81 7.15 -2.05
CA VAL A 34 11.21 8.01 -1.01
C VAL A 34 10.66 7.17 0.14
N ALA A 35 10.71 7.74 1.35
CA ALA A 35 10.08 7.15 2.51
C ALA A 35 8.56 7.35 2.45
N LYS A 36 7.79 6.29 2.69
CA LYS A 36 6.34 6.35 2.86
C LYS A 36 5.95 5.68 4.18
N CYS A 37 5.04 6.29 4.90
CA CYS A 37 4.44 5.65 6.06
C CYS A 37 3.27 4.75 5.63
N LYS A 38 3.35 3.45 5.94
CA LYS A 38 2.28 2.48 5.71
C LYS A 38 1.02 2.82 6.50
N PHE A 39 1.17 3.34 7.73
CA PHE A 39 0.04 3.62 8.60
C PHE A 39 -0.68 4.93 8.23
N CYS A 40 0.07 5.95 7.83
CA CYS A 40 -0.48 7.28 7.53
C CYS A 40 -0.77 7.50 6.05
N GLY A 41 -0.20 6.67 5.16
CA GLY A 41 -0.29 6.81 3.70
C GLY A 41 0.51 7.97 3.13
N THR A 42 1.27 8.71 3.96
CA THR A 42 1.97 9.93 3.58
C THR A 42 3.41 9.66 3.17
N ILE A 43 3.88 10.34 2.11
CA ILE A 43 5.31 10.43 1.77
C ILE A 43 6.00 11.32 2.80
N LEU A 44 7.15 10.88 3.28
CA LEU A 44 7.96 11.54 4.29
C LEU A 44 9.28 12.00 3.68
N ARG A 45 9.84 13.05 4.28
CA ARG A 45 11.22 13.43 3.98
C ARG A 45 12.17 12.33 4.45
N SER A 46 13.17 12.06 3.62
CA SER A 46 14.19 11.04 3.85
C SER A 46 15.25 11.47 4.88
N HIS A 47 14.82 12.07 5.98
CA HIS A 47 15.68 12.51 7.08
C HIS A 47 15.27 11.80 8.37
N TYR A 48 16.23 11.17 9.04
CA TYR A 48 15.95 10.26 10.17
C TYR A 48 15.21 10.95 11.32
N GLY A 49 15.55 12.22 11.61
CA GLY A 49 14.85 13.00 12.62
C GLY A 49 13.36 13.19 12.30
N ASP A 50 13.00 13.46 11.05
CA ASP A 50 11.62 13.59 10.60
C ASP A 50 10.87 12.25 10.70
N LEU A 51 11.54 11.13 10.43
CA LEU A 51 10.94 9.80 10.61
C LEU A 51 10.62 9.51 12.09
N LYS A 52 11.55 9.84 12.98
CA LYS A 52 11.36 9.66 14.43
C LYS A 52 10.27 10.56 14.99
N THR A 53 10.21 11.83 14.58
CA THR A 53 9.13 12.73 15.00
C THR A 53 7.78 12.32 14.40
N HIS A 54 7.76 11.79 13.17
CA HIS A 54 6.57 11.23 12.56
C HIS A 54 6.01 10.05 13.35
N ALA A 55 6.86 9.13 13.82
CA ALA A 55 6.44 7.99 14.64
C ALA A 55 5.71 8.43 15.93
N LEU A 56 6.10 9.57 16.49
CA LEU A 56 5.48 10.16 17.68
C LEU A 56 4.22 11.00 17.39
N SER A 57 3.89 11.24 16.12
CA SER A 57 2.74 12.05 15.74
C SER A 57 1.42 11.41 16.17
N LYS A 58 0.46 12.23 16.60
CA LYS A 58 -0.89 11.79 17.01
C LYS A 58 -1.57 10.94 15.93
N LYS A 59 -1.48 11.37 14.66
CA LYS A 59 -2.04 10.66 13.51
C LYS A 59 -1.41 9.27 13.36
N HIS A 60 -0.10 9.17 13.51
CA HIS A 60 0.62 7.92 13.43
C HIS A 60 0.19 6.97 14.55
N GLN A 61 0.19 7.43 15.80
CA GLN A 61 -0.18 6.61 16.95
C GLN A 61 -1.63 6.09 16.88
N GLN A 62 -2.56 6.93 16.42
CA GLN A 62 -3.96 6.53 16.23
C GLN A 62 -4.08 5.44 15.16
N ASN A 63 -3.46 5.63 14.00
CA ASN A 63 -3.50 4.66 12.91
C ASN A 63 -2.78 3.35 13.28
N ARG A 64 -1.65 3.43 13.99
CA ARG A 64 -0.93 2.27 14.51
C ARG A 64 -1.86 1.38 15.32
N LYS A 65 -2.62 1.95 16.27
CA LYS A 65 -3.55 1.18 17.12
C LYS A 65 -4.65 0.46 16.34
N VAL A 66 -5.13 1.06 15.24
CA VAL A 66 -6.17 0.47 14.39
C VAL A 66 -5.57 -0.66 13.55
N ILE A 67 -4.49 -0.38 12.82
CA ILE A 67 -3.91 -1.30 11.84
C ILE A 67 -3.30 -2.53 12.51
N THR A 68 -2.65 -2.39 13.67
CA THR A 68 -2.05 -3.54 14.38
C THR A 68 -3.10 -4.49 14.96
N LYS A 69 -4.32 -4.00 15.23
CA LYS A 69 -5.42 -4.80 15.81
C LYS A 69 -6.33 -5.41 14.75
N GLN A 70 -6.18 -5.04 13.48
CA GLN A 70 -7.03 -5.59 12.43
C GLN A 70 -6.79 -7.10 12.27
N PRO A 71 -7.83 -7.94 12.35
CA PRO A 71 -7.69 -9.37 12.17
C PRO A 71 -7.22 -9.64 10.74
N LYS A 72 -6.20 -10.49 10.61
CA LYS A 72 -5.72 -10.91 9.28
C LYS A 72 -6.81 -11.74 8.61
N LEU A 73 -7.43 -11.19 7.57
CA LEU A 73 -8.38 -11.92 6.75
C LEU A 73 -7.64 -13.06 6.04
N THR A 74 -7.83 -14.28 6.52
CA THR A 74 -7.38 -15.50 5.84
C THR A 74 -8.34 -15.82 4.71
N PHE A 75 -8.07 -15.26 3.54
CA PHE A 75 -8.70 -15.72 2.32
C PHE A 75 -8.14 -17.11 1.99
N LYS A 76 -9.01 -18.13 2.02
CA LYS A 76 -8.65 -19.43 1.45
C LYS A 76 -8.50 -19.21 -0.05
N LYS A 77 -7.28 -19.39 -0.57
CA LYS A 77 -7.08 -19.46 -2.02
C LYS A 77 -7.96 -20.59 -2.53
N GLU A 78 -8.95 -20.24 -3.35
CA GLU A 78 -9.78 -21.23 -3.98
C GLU A 78 -8.91 -22.04 -4.95
N SER A 79 -9.06 -23.36 -4.96
CA SER A 79 -8.34 -24.19 -5.91
C SER A 79 -8.72 -23.74 -7.33
N THR A 80 -7.71 -23.62 -8.19
CA THR A 80 -7.91 -23.32 -9.61
C THR A 80 -8.49 -24.56 -10.31
N ASP A 81 -9.74 -24.87 -10.00
CA ASP A 81 -10.48 -25.96 -10.61
C ASP A 81 -10.95 -25.53 -12.00
N ASN A 82 -10.72 -26.39 -13.00
CA ASN A 82 -11.05 -26.07 -14.38
C ASN A 82 -12.56 -25.89 -14.59
N LYS A 83 -13.43 -26.58 -13.83
CA LYS A 83 -14.90 -26.41 -13.96
C LYS A 83 -15.34 -25.00 -13.64
N LYS A 84 -14.76 -24.37 -12.62
CA LYS A 84 -15.09 -22.99 -12.24
C LYS A 84 -14.71 -21.99 -13.32
N LYS A 85 -13.62 -22.26 -14.06
CA LYS A 85 -13.22 -21.45 -15.22
C LYS A 85 -14.19 -21.61 -16.38
N ASP A 86 -14.66 -22.83 -16.64
CA ASP A 86 -15.61 -23.09 -17.73
C ASP A 86 -16.99 -22.51 -17.41
N GLU A 87 -17.47 -22.62 -16.17
CA GLU A 87 -18.69 -21.95 -15.70
C GLU A 87 -18.59 -20.42 -15.83
N ALA A 88 -17.45 -19.83 -15.44
CA ALA A 88 -17.22 -18.40 -15.59
C ALA A 88 -17.22 -17.95 -17.06
N ARG A 89 -16.65 -18.75 -17.96
CA ARG A 89 -16.68 -18.47 -19.41
C ARG A 89 -18.10 -18.47 -19.97
N VAL A 90 -18.90 -19.46 -19.60
CA VAL A 90 -20.31 -19.55 -20.03
C VAL A 90 -21.10 -18.36 -19.48
N ALA A 91 -20.92 -18.01 -18.20
CA ALA A 91 -21.59 -16.85 -17.61
C ALA A 91 -21.23 -15.53 -18.29
N LEU A 92 -19.95 -15.32 -18.62
CA LEU A 92 -19.47 -14.15 -19.36
C LEU A 92 -20.09 -14.06 -20.77
N PHE A 93 -20.15 -15.19 -21.48
CA PHE A 93 -20.76 -15.25 -22.80
C PHE A 93 -22.25 -14.89 -22.77
N THR A 94 -23.00 -15.48 -21.83
CA THR A 94 -24.43 -15.19 -21.66
C THR A 94 -24.68 -13.73 -21.28
N ALA A 95 -23.92 -13.18 -20.33
CA ALA A 95 -24.04 -11.79 -19.91
C ALA A 95 -23.77 -10.81 -21.07
N MET A 96 -22.80 -11.13 -21.93
CA MET A 96 -22.49 -10.34 -23.11
C MET A 96 -23.66 -10.37 -24.10
N HIS A 97 -24.23 -11.54 -24.37
CA HIS A 97 -25.34 -11.70 -25.31
C HIS A 97 -26.64 -11.05 -24.81
N THR A 98 -26.99 -11.18 -23.53
CA THR A 98 -28.18 -10.52 -22.97
C THR A 98 -28.05 -9.00 -22.94
N SER A 99 -26.83 -8.49 -22.78
CA SER A 99 -26.56 -7.05 -22.87
C SER A 99 -26.78 -6.50 -24.29
N TYR A 100 -26.49 -7.29 -25.33
CA TYR A 100 -26.77 -6.91 -26.71
C TYR A 100 -28.27 -6.93 -27.04
N GLU A 101 -29.03 -7.90 -26.51
CA GLU A 101 -30.48 -7.95 -26.73
C GLU A 101 -31.23 -6.80 -26.04
N GLN A 102 -30.73 -6.29 -24.91
CA GLN A 102 -31.28 -5.11 -24.22
C GLN A 102 -30.96 -3.77 -24.90
N LEU A 103 -30.00 -3.74 -25.85
CA LEU A 103 -29.62 -2.53 -26.60
C LEU A 103 -30.30 -2.41 -27.98
N ILE A 104 -31.07 -3.44 -28.39
CA ILE A 104 -31.76 -3.49 -29.70
C ILE A 104 -33.27 -3.15 -29.57
N ILE A 105 -33.72 -2.70 -28.39
CA ILE A 105 -35.09 -2.20 -28.14
C ILE A 105 -35.07 -0.67 -28.03
#